data_AF-A0A424N6N4-F1
#
_entry.id   AF-A0A424N6N4-F1
#
_cell.length_a   1.000
_cell.length_b   1.000
_cell.length_c   1.000
_cell.angle_alpha   90.00
_cell.angle_beta   90.00
_cell.angle_gamma   90.00
#
_symmetry.space_group_name_H-M   'P 1'
#
loop_
_entity.id
_entity.type
_entity.pdbx_description
1 polymer ?
#
loop_
_entity_poly.entity_id
_entity_poly.type
_entity_poly.pdbx_seq_one_letter_code
_entity_poly.pdbx_strand_id
1 'polypeptide(L)'
;METQLYNLMLYLLFLLIFIFISPLNGDEMKSLSKHDLTSYRFSSPPINKEVLVKQLNVSQSFILSSRRREFNALLYRNLGIMEARGDIRDLSILQQVVDQKLLANHQIKAWQSMGIVFGDILVKEFGLSWISYEDEAGTSKALQWKETDNFVFPVTFFSKRIQFGESIDVRALFNKLSTEISQFKQSSSPVAGQR
;
A
#
# COMPACT_ATOMS: atom_id res chain seq x y z
N MET A 1 40.57 -11.90 16.88
CA MET A 1 39.22 -11.64 17.41
C MET A 1 39.12 -10.29 18.11
N GLU A 2 40.22 -9.74 18.65
CA GLU A 2 40.19 -8.48 19.42
C GLU A 2 40.07 -7.19 18.58
N THR A 3 40.53 -7.17 17.33
CA THR A 3 40.44 -5.99 16.45
C THR A 3 39.02 -5.68 15.96
N GLN A 4 38.14 -6.68 15.89
CA GLN A 4 36.73 -6.51 15.53
C GLN A 4 35.92 -5.89 16.69
N LEU A 5 36.33 -6.14 17.93
CA LEU A 5 35.68 -5.59 19.12
C LEU A 5 35.99 -4.08 19.29
N TYR A 6 37.22 -3.67 18.96
CA TYR A 6 37.64 -2.26 19.04
C TYR A 6 36.94 -1.37 18.01
N ASN A 7 36.76 -1.85 16.77
CA ASN A 7 36.05 -1.11 15.73
C ASN A 7 34.54 -0.99 16.03
N LEU A 8 33.94 -1.99 16.66
CA LEU A 8 32.55 -1.94 17.12
C LEU A 8 32.37 -0.96 18.29
N MET A 9 33.35 -0.87 19.20
CA MET A 9 33.34 0.08 20.32
C MET A 9 33.59 1.53 19.87
N LEU A 10 34.41 1.76 18.85
CA LEU A 10 34.64 3.10 18.29
C LEU A 10 33.38 3.64 17.57
N TYR A 11 32.62 2.76 16.90
CA TYR A 11 31.35 3.12 16.25
C TYR A 11 30.26 3.49 17.27
N LEU A 12 30.25 2.80 18.42
CA LEU A 12 29.31 3.05 19.51
C LEU A 12 29.62 4.37 20.26
N LEU A 13 30.90 4.75 20.35
CA LEU A 13 31.32 6.03 20.91
C LEU A 13 30.99 7.22 19.99
N PHE A 14 31.08 7.03 18.67
CA PHE A 14 30.73 8.07 17.68
C PHE A 14 29.21 8.31 17.61
N LEU A 15 28.40 7.28 17.86
CA LEU A 15 26.94 7.38 17.91
C LEU A 15 26.43 8.11 19.17
N LEU A 16 27.26 8.18 20.22
CA LEU A 16 26.93 8.85 21.49
C LEU A 16 27.27 10.34 21.51
N ILE A 17 28.22 10.78 20.66
CA ILE A 17 28.60 12.20 20.56
C ILE A 17 27.63 12.99 19.68
N PHE A 18 26.93 12.36 18.73
CA PHE A 18 25.96 13.06 17.86
C PHE A 18 24.62 13.41 18.54
N ILE A 19 24.37 12.92 19.76
CA ILE A 19 23.15 13.24 20.53
C ILE A 19 23.36 14.49 21.42
N PHE A 20 24.60 14.95 21.61
CA PHE A 20 24.92 16.14 22.37
C PHE A 20 25.58 17.19 21.47
N ILE A 21 24.77 17.94 20.71
CA ILE A 21 24.83 19.41 20.53
C ILE A 21 23.57 19.76 19.71
N SER A 22 22.47 19.97 20.43
CA SER A 22 21.45 20.92 19.99
C SER A 22 21.37 21.96 21.12
N PRO A 23 21.41 23.27 20.82
CA PRO A 23 21.36 24.27 21.87
C PRO A 23 19.98 24.22 22.54
N LEU A 24 19.95 23.86 23.83
CA LEU A 24 18.81 24.08 24.70
C LEU A 24 18.62 25.59 24.87
N ASN A 25 17.77 26.19 24.05
CA ASN A 25 17.03 27.37 24.50
C ASN A 25 15.96 26.84 25.45
N GLY A 26 16.19 27.08 26.73
CA GLY A 26 15.37 26.58 27.83
C GLY A 26 13.95 27.11 27.75
N ASP A 27 13.01 26.20 27.51
CA ASP A 27 11.68 26.34 28.07
C ASP A 27 11.72 25.57 29.41
N GLU A 28 11.44 26.26 30.52
CA GLU A 28 11.46 25.67 31.86
C GLU A 28 10.64 24.37 31.88
N MET A 29 11.30 23.22 32.05
CA MET A 29 10.60 21.96 32.23
C MET A 29 9.87 21.99 33.57
N LYS A 30 8.57 22.30 33.51
CA LYS A 30 7.64 22.22 34.64
C LYS A 30 7.61 20.78 35.14
N SER A 31 8.18 20.51 36.32
CA SER A 31 8.13 19.17 36.92
C SER A 31 6.70 18.87 37.36
N LEU A 32 6.09 17.87 36.71
CA LEU A 32 4.76 17.39 37.07
C LEU A 32 4.86 16.63 38.39
N SER A 33 4.10 17.07 39.38
CA SER A 33 4.05 16.43 40.69
C SER A 33 3.21 15.15 40.64
N LYS A 34 3.32 14.28 41.66
CA LYS A 34 2.53 13.04 41.73
C LYS A 34 1.00 13.25 41.65
N HIS A 35 0.49 14.44 42.01
CA HIS A 35 -0.94 14.75 41.89
C HIS A 35 -1.34 15.21 40.48
N ASP A 36 -0.40 15.74 39.70
CA ASP A 36 -0.62 16.09 38.29
C ASP A 36 -0.70 14.86 37.39
N LEU A 37 -0.02 13.77 37.78
CA LEU A 37 -0.09 12.49 37.06
C LEU A 37 -1.50 11.87 37.13
N THR A 38 -2.21 12.05 38.24
CA THR A 38 -3.56 11.48 38.42
C THR A 38 -4.65 12.19 37.63
N SER A 39 -4.43 13.44 37.23
CA SER A 39 -5.33 14.22 36.38
C SER A 39 -4.83 14.35 34.94
N TYR A 40 -3.69 13.74 34.60
CA TYR A 40 -3.10 13.78 33.28
C TYR A 40 -3.93 12.99 32.28
N ARG A 41 -4.95 13.64 31.73
CA ARG A 41 -5.64 13.15 30.54
C ARG A 41 -4.84 13.66 29.36
N PHE A 42 -4.20 12.76 28.60
CA PHE A 42 -3.76 13.12 27.25
C PHE A 42 -5.01 13.62 26.53
N SER A 43 -5.11 14.92 26.33
CA SER A 43 -6.11 15.50 25.44
C SER A 43 -5.81 14.92 24.07
N SER A 44 -6.44 13.80 23.74
CA SER A 44 -6.51 13.34 22.38
C SER A 44 -7.29 14.43 21.66
N PRO A 45 -6.68 15.20 20.75
CA PRO A 45 -7.47 16.10 19.91
C PRO A 45 -8.60 15.26 19.30
N PRO A 46 -9.81 15.81 19.15
CA PRO A 46 -10.91 15.07 18.52
C PRO A 46 -10.37 14.53 17.22
N ILE A 47 -10.30 13.20 17.15
CA ILE A 47 -9.77 12.48 16.03
C ILE A 47 -10.82 12.62 14.91
N ASN A 48 -10.75 13.73 14.19
CA ASN A 48 -11.23 13.77 12.82
C ASN A 48 -10.11 13.14 11.98
N LYS A 49 -10.17 11.82 11.80
CA LYS A 49 -9.20 11.06 10.98
C LYS A 49 -9.47 11.38 9.52
N GLU A 50 -8.96 12.52 9.09
CA GLU A 50 -8.96 12.88 7.68
C GLU A 50 -8.10 11.86 6.92
N VAL A 51 -8.75 11.08 6.07
CA VAL A 51 -8.07 10.22 5.10
C VAL A 51 -7.28 11.12 4.16
N LEU A 52 -5.99 10.84 4.01
CA LEU A 52 -5.11 11.65 3.18
C LEU A 52 -4.84 10.97 1.85
N VAL A 53 -5.45 11.51 0.80
CA VAL A 53 -5.31 11.04 -0.58
C VAL A 53 -4.32 11.94 -1.32
N LYS A 54 -3.25 11.34 -1.85
CA LYS A 54 -2.20 12.05 -2.60
C LYS A 54 -1.87 11.33 -3.88
N GLN A 55 -1.32 12.05 -4.86
CA GLN A 55 -0.68 11.40 -6.00
C GLN A 55 0.50 10.53 -5.55
N LEU A 56 0.85 9.54 -6.37
CA LEU A 56 2.01 8.70 -6.09
C LEU A 56 3.30 9.51 -6.10
N ASN A 57 4.09 9.38 -5.05
CA ASN A 57 5.47 9.86 -5.09
C ASN A 57 6.38 8.89 -5.88
N VAL A 58 7.63 9.30 -6.09
CA VAL A 58 8.62 8.52 -6.87
C VAL A 58 8.86 7.14 -6.27
N SER A 59 9.12 7.05 -4.97
CA SER A 59 9.39 5.79 -4.26
C SER A 59 8.23 4.82 -4.37
N GLN A 60 7.02 5.35 -4.27
CA GLN A 60 5.77 4.62 -4.37
C GLN A 60 5.51 4.08 -5.79
N SER A 61 5.76 4.91 -6.80
CA SER A 61 5.69 4.48 -8.21
C SER A 61 6.73 3.41 -8.51
N PHE A 62 7.95 3.57 -7.98
CA PHE A 62 9.01 2.58 -8.10
C PHE A 62 8.63 1.23 -7.48
N ILE A 63 8.00 1.23 -6.30
CA ILE A 63 7.51 0.00 -5.65
C ILE A 63 6.51 -0.73 -6.56
N LEU A 64 5.52 -0.03 -7.11
CA LEU A 64 4.56 -0.66 -8.02
C LEU A 64 5.26 -1.25 -9.25
N SER A 65 6.19 -0.51 -9.85
CA SER A 65 6.97 -0.98 -11.01
C SER A 65 7.87 -2.18 -10.67
N SER A 66 8.45 -2.23 -9.48
CA SER A 66 9.23 -3.39 -9.02
C SER A 66 8.36 -4.64 -8.90
N ARG A 67 7.16 -4.49 -8.31
CA ARG A 67 6.22 -5.60 -8.16
C ARG A 67 5.72 -6.14 -9.51
N ARG A 68 5.50 -5.26 -10.50
CA ARG A 68 5.21 -5.69 -11.89
C ARG A 68 6.33 -6.53 -12.48
N ARG A 69 7.59 -6.09 -12.34
CA ARG A 69 8.75 -6.87 -12.80
C ARG A 69 8.88 -8.22 -12.10
N GLU A 70 8.63 -8.26 -10.80
CA GLU A 70 8.63 -9.50 -10.02
C GLU A 70 7.55 -10.48 -10.50
N PHE A 71 6.35 -9.98 -10.82
CA PHE A 71 5.29 -10.79 -11.41
C PHE A 71 5.66 -11.29 -12.82
N ASN A 72 6.18 -10.41 -13.68
CA ASN A 72 6.63 -10.78 -15.02
C ASN A 72 7.74 -11.85 -14.98
N ALA A 73 8.68 -11.77 -14.04
CA ALA A 73 9.69 -12.81 -13.85
C ALA A 73 9.09 -14.16 -13.46
N LEU A 74 8.01 -14.16 -12.67
CA LEU A 74 7.24 -15.37 -12.37
C LEU A 74 6.53 -15.92 -13.60
N LEU A 75 5.89 -15.05 -14.40
CA LEU A 75 5.22 -15.46 -15.64
C LEU A 75 6.21 -16.07 -16.63
N TYR A 76 7.37 -15.45 -16.81
CA TYR A 76 8.38 -15.94 -17.72
C TYR A 76 8.89 -17.33 -17.31
N ARG A 77 9.21 -17.52 -16.03
CA ARG A 77 9.75 -18.78 -15.51
C ARG A 77 8.78 -19.96 -15.63
N ASN A 78 7.47 -19.72 -15.45
CA ASN A 78 6.50 -20.80 -15.35
C ASN A 78 5.62 -20.97 -16.61
N LEU A 79 5.38 -19.89 -17.35
CA LEU A 79 4.45 -19.85 -18.48
C LEU A 79 5.11 -19.41 -19.80
N GLY A 80 6.39 -19.01 -19.79
CA GLY A 80 7.09 -18.48 -20.97
C GLY A 80 6.58 -17.11 -21.44
N ILE A 81 5.77 -16.42 -20.63
CA ILE A 81 5.21 -15.11 -20.95
C ILE A 81 6.14 -14.03 -20.44
N MET A 82 6.65 -13.18 -21.34
CA MET A 82 7.62 -12.15 -20.98
C MET A 82 7.03 -11.05 -20.07
N GLU A 83 5.81 -10.60 -20.38
CA GLU A 83 5.21 -9.46 -19.69
C GLU A 83 3.67 -9.49 -19.79
N ALA A 84 3.01 -9.17 -18.67
CA ALA A 84 1.58 -8.85 -18.66
C ALA A 84 1.34 -7.46 -19.27
N ARG A 85 0.30 -7.32 -20.09
CA ARG A 85 -0.03 -6.09 -20.82
C ARG A 85 -0.72 -5.03 -19.96
N GLY A 86 -1.21 -5.41 -18.78
CA GLY A 86 -2.06 -4.58 -17.93
C GLY A 86 -3.44 -4.35 -18.53
N ASP A 87 -4.01 -5.33 -19.26
CA ASP A 87 -5.35 -5.21 -19.84
C ASP A 87 -6.18 -6.49 -19.76
N ILE A 88 -7.45 -6.42 -20.17
CA ILE A 88 -8.43 -7.49 -19.95
C ILE A 88 -8.01 -8.88 -20.47
N ARG A 89 -7.07 -8.94 -21.43
CA ARG A 89 -6.53 -10.20 -21.95
C ARG A 89 -5.73 -10.96 -20.89
N ASP A 90 -5.10 -10.24 -19.97
CA ASP A 90 -4.29 -10.83 -18.91
C ASP A 90 -5.14 -11.51 -17.84
N LEU A 91 -6.47 -11.31 -17.78
CA LEU A 91 -7.32 -12.05 -16.84
C LEU A 91 -7.16 -13.57 -16.98
N SER A 92 -6.95 -14.06 -18.20
CA SER A 92 -6.69 -15.48 -18.47
C SER A 92 -5.34 -15.95 -17.91
N ILE A 93 -4.31 -15.12 -18.02
CA ILE A 93 -2.96 -15.38 -17.47
C ILE A 93 -3.02 -15.39 -15.95
N LEU A 94 -3.72 -14.43 -15.36
CA LEU A 94 -3.95 -14.35 -13.91
C LEU A 94 -4.69 -15.59 -13.39
N GLN A 95 -5.72 -16.05 -14.11
CA GLN A 95 -6.42 -17.28 -13.75
C GLN A 95 -5.48 -18.50 -13.85
N GLN A 96 -4.66 -18.58 -14.91
CA GLN A 96 -3.69 -19.66 -15.08
C GLN A 96 -2.68 -19.73 -13.92
N VAL A 97 -2.23 -18.58 -13.40
CA VAL A 97 -1.36 -18.51 -12.21
C VAL A 97 -2.02 -19.15 -10.98
N VAL A 98 -3.33 -18.93 -10.80
CA VAL A 98 -4.12 -19.51 -9.70
C VAL A 98 -4.34 -21.00 -9.92
N ASP A 99 -4.82 -21.39 -11.10
CA ASP A 99 -5.20 -22.78 -11.42
C ASP A 99 -4.00 -23.72 -11.35
N GLN A 100 -2.84 -23.28 -11.85
CA GLN A 100 -1.60 -24.04 -11.79
C GLN A 100 -0.88 -23.93 -10.44
N LYS A 101 -1.46 -23.20 -9.47
CA LYS A 101 -0.91 -23.01 -8.11
C LYS A 101 0.53 -22.51 -8.13
N LEU A 102 0.85 -21.59 -9.04
CA LEU A 102 2.21 -21.03 -9.17
C LEU A 102 2.61 -20.16 -7.97
N LEU A 103 1.63 -19.79 -7.14
CA LEU A 103 1.79 -19.02 -5.92
C LEU A 103 1.35 -19.86 -4.72
N ALA A 104 2.24 -20.02 -3.75
CA ALA A 104 1.89 -20.65 -2.47
C ALA A 104 1.17 -19.64 -1.55
N ASN A 105 0.35 -20.14 -0.63
CA ASN A 105 -0.49 -19.28 0.22
C ASN A 105 0.30 -18.26 1.05
N HIS A 106 1.50 -18.63 1.51
CA HIS A 106 2.36 -17.76 2.32
C HIS A 106 3.13 -16.71 1.50
N GLN A 107 3.11 -16.78 0.17
CA GLN A 107 3.83 -15.84 -0.70
C GLN A 107 3.05 -14.52 -0.88
N ILE A 108 2.77 -13.83 0.23
CA ILE A 108 1.92 -12.63 0.26
C ILE A 108 2.39 -11.56 -0.74
N LYS A 109 3.70 -11.31 -0.84
CA LYS A 109 4.26 -10.33 -1.79
C LYS A 109 3.98 -10.69 -3.25
N ALA A 110 3.96 -11.98 -3.58
CA ALA A 110 3.69 -12.43 -4.94
C ALA A 110 2.19 -12.31 -5.28
N TRP A 111 1.30 -12.64 -4.33
CA TRP A 111 -0.13 -12.34 -4.44
C TRP A 111 -0.41 -10.84 -4.59
N GLN A 112 0.34 -10.00 -3.87
CA GLN A 112 0.23 -8.56 -4.01
C GLN A 112 0.73 -8.04 -5.35
N SER A 113 1.76 -8.68 -5.92
CA SER A 113 2.26 -8.37 -7.26
C SER A 113 1.22 -8.71 -8.34
N MET A 114 0.56 -9.86 -8.20
CA MET A 114 -0.60 -10.23 -9.01
C MET A 114 -1.75 -9.22 -8.87
N GLY A 115 -2.01 -8.76 -7.64
CA GLY A 115 -2.98 -7.70 -7.35
C GLY A 115 -2.66 -6.38 -8.05
N ILE A 116 -1.39 -6.00 -8.15
CA ILE A 116 -0.97 -4.78 -8.87
C ILE A 116 -1.26 -4.90 -10.36
N VAL A 117 -0.91 -6.02 -11.00
CA VAL A 117 -1.21 -6.25 -12.43
C VAL A 117 -2.71 -6.26 -12.69
N PHE A 118 -3.49 -6.89 -11.80
CA PHE A 118 -4.95 -6.83 -11.86
C PHE A 118 -5.48 -5.39 -11.70
N GLY A 119 -4.85 -4.60 -10.83
CA GLY A 119 -5.13 -3.16 -10.71
C GLY A 119 -4.86 -2.39 -12.00
N ASP A 120 -3.83 -2.75 -12.76
CA ASP A 120 -3.54 -2.12 -14.06
C ASP A 120 -4.64 -2.40 -15.10
N ILE A 121 -5.21 -3.62 -15.07
CA ILE A 121 -6.39 -3.96 -15.86
C ILE A 121 -7.54 -3.02 -15.48
N LEU A 122 -7.85 -2.86 -14.19
CA LEU A 122 -8.91 -1.96 -13.74
C LEU A 122 -8.67 -0.50 -14.13
N VAL A 123 -7.42 -0.04 -14.04
CA VAL A 123 -7.02 1.31 -14.48
C VAL A 123 -7.35 1.50 -15.97
N LYS A 124 -6.95 0.56 -16.81
CA LYS A 124 -7.15 0.66 -18.26
C LYS A 124 -8.61 0.53 -18.67
N GLU A 125 -9.35 -0.38 -18.06
CA GLU A 125 -10.75 -0.64 -18.40
C GLU A 125 -11.69 0.45 -17.88
N PHE A 126 -11.41 1.05 -16.71
CA PHE A 126 -12.33 2.00 -16.07
C PHE A 126 -11.83 3.44 -16.00
N GLY A 127 -10.60 3.72 -16.43
CA GLY A 127 -9.99 5.04 -16.37
C GLY A 127 -9.68 5.49 -14.93
N LEU A 128 -9.30 4.55 -14.06
CA LEU A 128 -8.91 4.85 -12.68
C LEU A 128 -7.47 5.36 -12.62
N SER A 129 -7.09 5.99 -11.52
CA SER A 129 -5.71 6.45 -11.28
C SER A 129 -5.14 5.86 -10.01
N TRP A 130 -3.88 5.43 -10.05
CA TRP A 130 -3.18 5.01 -8.84
C TRP A 130 -2.91 6.21 -7.93
N ILE A 131 -3.27 6.09 -6.65
CA ILE A 131 -3.05 7.10 -5.62
C ILE A 131 -2.39 6.50 -4.37
N SER A 132 -1.84 7.38 -3.55
CA SER A 132 -1.43 7.11 -2.18
C SER A 132 -2.60 7.39 -1.27
N TYR A 133 -3.06 6.36 -0.56
CA TYR A 133 -4.15 6.46 0.41
C TYR A 133 -3.56 6.27 1.79
N GLU A 134 -3.68 7.25 2.68
CA GLU A 134 -3.13 7.19 4.03
C GLU A 134 -4.27 7.28 5.05
N ASP A 135 -4.35 6.26 5.90
CA ASP A 135 -5.29 6.15 7.02
C ASP A 135 -4.54 5.80 8.32
N GLU A 136 -5.29 5.43 9.35
CA GLU A 136 -4.75 5.02 10.65
C GLU A 136 -3.82 3.81 10.59
N ALA A 137 -4.07 2.89 9.66
CA ALA A 137 -3.27 1.69 9.48
C ALA A 137 -1.98 1.98 8.68
N GLY A 138 -1.91 3.16 8.06
CA GLY A 138 -0.74 3.70 7.38
C GLY A 138 -0.99 3.97 5.91
N THR A 139 0.08 4.02 5.14
CA THR A 139 0.02 4.35 3.71
C THR A 139 -0.18 3.11 2.84
N SER A 140 -1.23 3.15 2.03
CA SER A 140 -1.61 2.16 1.04
C SER A 140 -1.56 2.71 -0.39
N LYS A 141 -1.73 1.79 -1.35
CA LYS A 141 -1.85 2.06 -2.78
C LYS A 141 -3.26 1.68 -3.20
N ALA A 142 -4.01 2.65 -3.70
CA ALA A 142 -5.38 2.44 -4.16
C ALA A 142 -5.54 2.98 -5.58
N LEU A 143 -6.66 2.58 -6.20
CA LEU A 143 -7.17 3.18 -7.42
C LEU A 143 -8.29 4.13 -7.06
N GLN A 144 -8.28 5.32 -7.64
CA GLN A 144 -9.31 6.32 -7.45
C GLN A 144 -10.00 6.61 -8.78
N TRP A 145 -11.31 6.82 -8.74
CA TRP A 145 -12.03 7.41 -9.86
C TRP A 145 -12.06 8.93 -9.72
N LYS A 146 -11.33 9.62 -10.62
CA LYS A 146 -11.19 11.09 -10.60
C LYS A 146 -10.78 11.56 -9.19
N GLU A 147 -11.31 12.69 -8.74
CA GLU A 147 -11.12 13.25 -7.39
C GLU A 147 -12.33 12.94 -6.51
N THR A 148 -12.85 11.71 -6.56
CA THR A 148 -13.99 11.25 -5.74
C THR A 148 -13.54 10.37 -4.58
N ASP A 149 -14.39 10.19 -3.58
CA ASP A 149 -14.13 9.31 -2.43
C ASP A 149 -14.34 7.81 -2.73
N ASN A 150 -14.21 7.40 -3.99
CA ASN A 150 -14.37 6.02 -4.43
C ASN A 150 -13.00 5.38 -4.69
N PHE A 151 -12.66 4.39 -3.86
CA PHE A 151 -11.36 3.73 -3.87
C PHE A 151 -11.46 2.22 -4.07
N VAL A 152 -10.54 1.67 -4.85
CA VAL A 152 -10.35 0.21 -5.00
C VAL A 152 -8.94 -0.16 -4.55
N PHE A 153 -8.81 -1.24 -3.78
CA PHE A 153 -7.53 -1.67 -3.19
C PHE A 153 -7.04 -2.99 -3.79
N PRO A 154 -6.55 -2.98 -5.05
CA PRO A 154 -6.21 -4.21 -5.76
C PRO A 154 -4.97 -4.90 -5.18
N VAL A 155 -4.06 -4.17 -4.53
CA VAL A 155 -2.80 -4.73 -4.00
C VAL A 155 -3.03 -5.87 -3.03
N THR A 156 -3.93 -5.73 -2.06
CA THR A 156 -4.17 -6.80 -1.06
C THR A 156 -5.33 -7.73 -1.42
N PHE A 157 -5.96 -7.51 -2.58
CA PHE A 157 -7.23 -8.13 -2.95
C PHE A 157 -7.15 -9.65 -3.01
N PHE A 158 -6.10 -10.21 -3.63
CA PHE A 158 -5.91 -11.66 -3.69
C PHE A 158 -5.30 -12.21 -2.41
N SER A 159 -4.34 -11.52 -1.78
CA SER A 159 -3.71 -12.01 -0.56
C SER A 159 -4.70 -12.19 0.60
N LYS A 160 -5.69 -11.29 0.72
CA LYS A 160 -6.76 -11.42 1.72
C LYS A 160 -7.61 -12.67 1.48
N ARG A 161 -7.95 -12.98 0.22
CA ARG A 161 -8.73 -14.17 -0.13
C ARG A 161 -8.01 -15.46 0.25
N ILE A 162 -6.73 -15.53 -0.10
CA ILE A 162 -5.88 -16.66 0.28
C ILE A 162 -5.78 -16.79 1.79
N GLN A 163 -5.65 -15.68 2.52
CA GLN A 163 -5.65 -15.68 3.98
C GLN A 163 -6.94 -16.25 4.57
N PHE A 164 -8.10 -15.96 3.97
CA PHE A 164 -9.41 -16.46 4.41
C PHE A 164 -9.84 -17.78 3.75
N GLY A 165 -9.00 -18.40 2.91
CA GLY A 165 -9.33 -19.64 2.22
C GLY A 165 -10.41 -19.51 1.14
N GLU A 166 -10.63 -18.30 0.62
CA GLU A 166 -11.58 -18.05 -0.46
C GLU A 166 -11.02 -18.54 -1.81
N SER A 167 -11.89 -19.16 -2.61
CA SER A 167 -11.56 -19.54 -3.99
C SER A 167 -11.41 -18.29 -4.87
N ILE A 168 -10.43 -18.31 -5.78
CA ILE A 168 -10.17 -17.22 -6.71
C ILE A 168 -10.65 -17.61 -8.11
N ASP A 169 -11.76 -17.02 -8.54
CA ASP A 169 -12.14 -16.90 -9.94
C ASP A 169 -11.89 -15.46 -10.39
N VAL A 170 -10.79 -15.25 -11.10
CA VAL A 170 -10.31 -13.94 -11.53
C VAL A 170 -11.34 -13.23 -12.41
N ARG A 171 -12.06 -13.96 -13.27
CA ARG A 171 -13.06 -13.36 -14.16
C ARG A 171 -14.31 -12.96 -13.39
N ALA A 172 -14.79 -13.80 -12.49
CA ALA A 172 -15.92 -13.46 -11.62
C ALA A 172 -15.60 -12.26 -10.73
N LEU A 173 -14.39 -12.21 -10.17
CA LEU A 173 -13.92 -11.09 -9.36
C LEU A 173 -13.78 -9.80 -10.16
N PHE A 174 -13.28 -9.87 -11.40
CA PHE A 174 -13.27 -8.74 -12.31
C PHE A 174 -14.69 -8.24 -12.59
N ASN A 175 -15.63 -9.12 -12.95
CA ASN A 175 -17.02 -8.75 -13.24
C ASN A 175 -17.71 -8.10 -12.04
N LYS A 176 -17.48 -8.64 -10.83
CA LYS A 176 -17.98 -8.07 -9.58
C LYS A 176 -17.47 -6.64 -9.39
N LEU A 177 -16.15 -6.44 -9.44
CA LEU A 177 -15.56 -5.11 -9.30
C LEU A 177 -15.98 -4.18 -10.43
N SER A 178 -16.16 -4.67 -11.65
CA SER A 178 -16.65 -3.88 -12.79
C SER A 178 -18.04 -3.32 -12.52
N THR A 179 -18.90 -4.11 -11.88
CA THR A 179 -20.25 -3.70 -11.50
C THR A 179 -20.20 -2.66 -10.39
N GLU A 180 -19.44 -2.89 -9.32
CA GLU A 180 -19.24 -1.95 -8.23
C GLU A 180 -18.64 -0.61 -8.74
N ILE A 181 -17.67 -0.70 -9.65
CA ILE A 181 -17.04 0.45 -10.29
C ILE A 181 -18.03 1.25 -11.13
N SER A 182 -18.83 0.56 -11.94
CA SER A 182 -19.82 1.22 -12.77
C SER A 182 -20.89 1.92 -11.93
N GLN A 183 -21.29 1.31 -10.81
CA GLN A 183 -22.25 1.90 -9.87
C GLN A 183 -21.70 3.18 -9.22
N PHE A 184 -20.47 3.16 -8.70
CA PHE A 184 -19.91 4.37 -8.10
C PHE A 184 -19.71 5.49 -9.13
N LYS A 185 -19.43 5.17 -10.40
CA LYS A 185 -19.28 6.17 -11.48
C LYS A 185 -20.59 6.85 -11.81
N GLN A 186 -21.72 6.19 -11.57
CA GLN A 186 -23.07 6.75 -11.79
C GLN A 186 -23.55 7.58 -10.59
N SER A 187 -23.21 7.18 -9.36
CA SER A 187 -23.57 7.93 -8.15
C SER A 187 -22.67 9.15 -7.90
N SER A 188 -21.45 9.18 -8.45
CA SER A 188 -20.55 10.34 -8.41
C SER A 188 -20.90 11.40 -9.46
N SER A 189 -21.99 12.13 -9.21
CA SER A 189 -22.24 13.41 -9.89
C SER A 189 -21.10 14.41 -9.57
N PRO A 190 -20.70 15.31 -10.50
CA PRO A 190 -19.72 16.34 -10.20
C PRO A 190 -20.18 17.17 -9.01
N VAL A 191 -19.28 17.53 -8.10
CA VAL A 191 -19.57 18.51 -7.04
C VAL A 191 -20.03 19.80 -7.74
N ALA A 192 -21.33 20.03 -7.77
CA ALA A 192 -21.94 21.24 -8.28
C ALA A 192 -21.68 22.35 -7.23
N GLY A 193 -20.68 23.21 -7.48
CA GLY A 193 -20.48 24.37 -6.61
C GLY A 193 -19.08 24.94 -6.55
N GLN A 194 -18.44 25.21 -7.70
CA GLN A 194 -17.44 26.28 -7.81
C GLN A 194 -17.54 26.92 -9.19
N ARG A 195 -18.46 27.89 -9.31
CA ARG A 195 -18.42 28.99 -10.27
C ARG A 195 -19.03 30.22 -9.61
#